data_AF-A0A345UN10-F1
#
_entry.id   AF-A0A345UN10-F1
#
_cell.length_a   1.000
_cell.length_b   1.000
_cell.length_c   1.000
_cell.angle_alpha   90.00
_cell.angle_beta   90.00
_cell.angle_gamma   90.00
#
_symmetry.space_group_name_H-M   'P 1'
#
loop_
_entity.id
_entity.type
_entity.pdbx_description
1 polymer ?
#
loop_
_entity_poly.entity_id
_entity_poly.type
_entity_poly.pdbx_seq_one_letter_code
_entity_poly.pdbx_strand_id
1 'polypeptide(L)'
;MSKTGRQIEKLFHQQCWCWGADIRNGNPNYLLQYGFTKSPRPCPDCGSSRYTLLRDGLQIHLWAFGALWQSGNKTALCLKRYDRQPSLFTGEISPDCIHEVSEFEGHMQRIPRSSLPLYHAEFAEFISFMVSYEAFIRQHAPAGYRNRCLKGWPHKCMEGSRMEAAWRDLRAHLTNGKPGPAAA
;
A
#
# COMPACT_ATOMS: atom_id res chain seq x y z
N MET A 1 -0.46 6.52 21.60
CA MET A 1 -0.69 6.01 20.22
C MET A 1 -1.31 7.12 19.38
N SER A 2 -0.76 7.43 18.20
CA SER A 2 -1.34 8.48 17.34
C SER A 2 -2.63 8.00 16.66
N LYS A 3 -3.61 8.91 16.54
CA LYS A 3 -4.88 8.65 15.85
C LYS A 3 -4.64 8.29 14.37
N THR A 4 -3.69 8.99 13.74
CA THR A 4 -3.27 8.80 12.35
C THR A 4 -2.73 7.40 12.09
N GLY A 5 -1.85 6.88 12.95
CA GLY A 5 -1.29 5.54 12.76
C GLY A 5 -2.33 4.42 12.80
N ARG A 6 -3.33 4.55 13.68
CA ARG A 6 -4.45 3.61 13.75
C ARG A 6 -5.36 3.71 12.50
N GLN A 7 -5.48 4.88 11.90
CA GLN A 7 -6.22 5.06 10.66
C GLN A 7 -5.49 4.43 9.47
N ILE A 8 -4.16 4.61 9.38
CA ILE A 8 -3.30 3.96 8.38
C ILE A 8 -3.48 2.44 8.42
N GLU A 9 -3.26 1.84 9.60
CA GLU A 9 -3.39 0.39 9.82
C GLU A 9 -4.73 -0.14 9.33
N LYS A 10 -5.83 0.49 9.75
CA LYS A 10 -7.19 0.03 9.39
C LYS A 10 -7.48 0.17 7.90
N LEU A 11 -7.14 1.31 7.31
CA LEU A 11 -7.45 1.60 5.92
C LEU A 11 -6.60 0.75 4.98
N PHE A 12 -5.31 0.57 5.31
CA PHE A 12 -4.41 -0.27 4.54
C PHE A 12 -4.77 -1.76 4.65
N HIS A 13 -5.11 -2.23 5.86
CA HIS A 13 -5.60 -3.60 6.05
C HIS A 13 -6.84 -3.88 5.19
N GLN A 14 -7.82 -2.96 5.22
CA GLN A 14 -9.01 -3.05 4.40
C GLN A 14 -8.70 -2.99 2.90
N GLN A 15 -7.72 -2.18 2.49
CA GLN A 15 -7.27 -2.12 1.11
C GLN A 15 -6.67 -3.45 0.63
N CYS A 16 -5.82 -4.11 1.43
CA CYS A 16 -5.26 -5.41 1.07
C CYS A 16 -6.36 -6.45 0.80
N TRP A 17 -7.46 -6.40 1.55
CA TRP A 17 -8.63 -7.23 1.29
C TRP A 17 -9.31 -6.89 -0.04
N CYS A 18 -9.52 -5.60 -0.29
CA CYS A 18 -10.07 -5.11 -1.54
C CYS A 18 -9.23 -5.54 -2.75
N TRP A 19 -7.90 -5.49 -2.68
CA TRP A 19 -7.01 -6.03 -3.72
C TRP A 19 -7.21 -7.53 -3.93
N GLY A 20 -7.39 -8.30 -2.85
CA GLY A 20 -7.74 -9.71 -2.97
C GLY A 20 -9.04 -9.94 -3.76
N ALA A 21 -10.05 -9.10 -3.54
CA ALA A 21 -11.29 -9.14 -4.32
C ALA A 21 -11.07 -8.70 -5.77
N ASP A 22 -10.24 -7.67 -6.00
CA ASP A 22 -9.89 -7.14 -7.32
C ASP A 22 -9.23 -8.19 -8.20
N ILE A 23 -8.36 -9.01 -7.61
CA ILE A 23 -7.70 -10.15 -8.24
C ILE A 23 -8.72 -11.22 -8.69
N ARG A 24 -9.77 -11.45 -7.91
CA ARG A 24 -10.75 -12.52 -8.17
C ARG A 24 -11.88 -12.14 -9.13
N ASN A 25 -12.27 -10.86 -9.18
CA ASN A 25 -13.55 -10.46 -9.79
C ASN A 25 -13.42 -9.62 -11.07
N GLY A 26 -12.21 -9.38 -11.59
CA GLY A 26 -12.02 -8.73 -12.89
C GLY A 26 -11.53 -9.70 -13.97
N ASN A 27 -11.88 -9.45 -15.24
CA ASN A 27 -11.31 -10.15 -16.39
C ASN A 27 -10.74 -9.16 -17.45
N PRO A 28 -9.40 -8.98 -17.55
CA PRO A 28 -8.40 -9.44 -16.58
C PRO A 28 -8.63 -8.74 -15.23
N ASN A 29 -8.01 -9.19 -14.15
CA ASN A 29 -8.27 -8.62 -12.84
C ASN A 29 -7.93 -7.12 -12.75
N TYR A 30 -8.55 -6.37 -11.83
CA TYR A 30 -8.44 -4.89 -11.83
C TYR A 30 -7.02 -4.37 -11.58
N LEU A 31 -6.15 -5.11 -10.89
CA LEU A 31 -4.74 -4.73 -10.76
C LEU A 31 -4.04 -4.79 -12.12
N LEU A 32 -4.28 -5.85 -12.90
CA LEU A 32 -3.73 -5.97 -14.26
C LEU A 32 -4.29 -4.88 -15.18
N GLN A 33 -5.60 -4.60 -15.11
CA GLN A 33 -6.20 -3.50 -15.89
C GLN A 33 -5.61 -2.12 -15.53
N TYR A 34 -5.23 -1.91 -14.26
CA TYR A 34 -4.56 -0.68 -13.83
C TYR A 34 -3.12 -0.55 -14.36
N GLY A 35 -2.52 -1.65 -14.79
CA GLY A 35 -1.17 -1.70 -15.36
C GLY A 35 -0.16 -2.50 -14.54
N PHE A 36 -0.59 -3.24 -13.51
CA PHE A 36 0.30 -4.16 -12.80
C PHE A 36 0.65 -5.37 -13.67
N THR A 37 1.85 -5.91 -13.45
CA THR A 37 2.23 -7.25 -13.89
C THR A 37 2.23 -8.21 -12.70
N LYS A 38 1.82 -9.46 -12.93
CA LYS A 38 1.78 -10.48 -11.87
C LYS A 38 3.00 -11.39 -11.98
N SER A 39 3.75 -11.51 -10.88
CA SER A 39 4.69 -12.60 -10.67
C SER A 39 4.00 -13.67 -9.79
N PRO A 40 3.81 -14.90 -10.29
CA PRO A 40 3.18 -15.96 -9.51
C PRO A 40 4.03 -16.31 -8.30
N ARG A 41 3.38 -16.91 -7.29
CA ARG A 41 4.09 -17.50 -6.15
C ARG A 41 4.82 -18.79 -6.59
N PRO A 42 5.95 -19.14 -5.97
CA PRO A 42 6.76 -20.28 -6.39
C PRO A 42 6.04 -21.63 -6.29
N CYS A 43 5.10 -21.80 -5.34
CA CYS A 43 4.22 -22.96 -5.32
C CYS A 43 2.79 -22.61 -4.89
N PRO A 44 1.77 -23.43 -5.23
CA PRO A 44 0.37 -23.14 -4.93
C PRO A 44 0.06 -22.96 -3.44
N ASP A 45 0.79 -23.64 -2.55
CA ASP A 45 0.50 -23.68 -1.11
C ASP A 45 1.43 -22.80 -0.26
N CYS A 46 2.41 -22.13 -0.88
CA CYS A 46 3.41 -21.32 -0.19
C CYS A 46 3.55 -19.93 -0.81
N GLY A 47 3.71 -18.93 0.05
CA GLY A 47 4.00 -17.56 -0.33
C GLY A 47 2.84 -16.80 -1.00
N SER A 48 3.13 -15.55 -1.37
CA SER A 48 2.20 -14.63 -2.00
C SER A 48 2.60 -14.34 -3.44
N SER A 49 1.62 -14.25 -4.34
CA SER A 49 1.88 -13.66 -5.65
C SER A 49 2.19 -12.18 -5.48
N ARG A 50 3.13 -11.69 -6.27
CA ARG A 50 3.53 -10.29 -6.27
C ARG A 50 2.92 -9.59 -7.47
N TYR A 51 2.44 -8.38 -7.26
CA TYR A 51 2.02 -7.50 -8.34
C TYR A 51 2.98 -6.31 -8.40
N THR A 52 3.57 -6.08 -9.56
CA THR A 52 4.53 -4.99 -9.79
C THR A 52 3.97 -3.96 -10.75
N LEU A 53 4.05 -2.67 -10.41
CA LEU A 53 3.79 -1.56 -11.32
C LEU A 53 5.07 -0.76 -11.50
N LEU A 54 5.45 -0.53 -12.75
CA LEU A 54 6.54 0.37 -13.14
C LEU A 54 5.93 1.53 -13.93
N ARG A 55 6.16 2.77 -13.49
CA ARG A 55 5.66 3.98 -14.16
C ARG A 55 6.58 5.15 -13.88
N ASP A 56 7.16 5.78 -14.89
CA ASP A 56 7.93 7.04 -14.75
C ASP A 56 9.00 7.02 -13.65
N GLY A 57 9.74 5.92 -13.51
CA GLY A 57 10.78 5.76 -12.48
C GLY A 57 10.26 5.42 -11.08
N LEU A 58 8.95 5.24 -10.93
CA LEU A 58 8.29 4.68 -9.77
C LEU A 58 8.12 3.17 -9.92
N GLN A 59 8.40 2.44 -8.84
CA GLN A 59 8.22 1.01 -8.73
C GLN A 59 7.40 0.69 -7.49
N ILE A 60 6.30 -0.04 -7.68
CA ILE A 60 5.42 -0.48 -6.60
C ILE A 60 5.31 -1.99 -6.64
N HIS A 61 5.52 -2.63 -5.51
CA HIS A 61 5.24 -4.06 -5.33
C HIS A 61 4.15 -4.25 -4.30
N LEU A 62 3.18 -5.11 -4.62
CA LEU A 62 2.09 -5.49 -3.74
C LEU A 62 2.10 -6.99 -3.49
N TRP A 63 1.95 -7.37 -2.24
CA TRP A 63 1.70 -8.73 -1.78
C TRP A 63 0.46 -8.76 -0.88
N ALA A 64 -0.03 -9.95 -0.54
CA ALA A 64 -1.14 -10.09 0.40
C ALA A 64 -0.81 -9.59 1.83
N PHE A 65 0.49 -9.47 2.15
CA PHE A 65 1.00 -9.05 3.46
C PHE A 65 1.50 -7.60 3.51
N GLY A 66 1.62 -6.89 2.39
CA GLY A 66 2.15 -5.52 2.40
C GLY A 66 2.43 -4.93 1.02
N ALA A 67 3.03 -3.74 1.04
CA ALA A 67 3.46 -3.02 -0.14
C ALA A 67 4.89 -2.49 0.03
N LEU A 68 5.59 -2.38 -1.10
CA LEU A 68 6.87 -1.69 -1.24
C LEU A 68 6.71 -0.58 -2.29
N TRP A 69 7.14 0.62 -1.94
CA TRP A 69 7.11 1.82 -2.78
C TRP A 69 8.54 2.32 -2.98
N GLN A 70 8.96 2.44 -4.23
CA GLN A 70 10.32 2.83 -4.62
C GLN A 70 10.25 3.96 -5.64
N SER A 71 10.59 5.17 -5.21
CA SER A 71 10.72 6.34 -6.08
C SER A 71 12.20 6.55 -6.43
N GLY A 72 12.57 6.23 -7.67
CA GLY A 72 13.96 6.28 -8.12
C GLY A 72 14.90 5.36 -7.32
N ASN A 73 16.19 5.75 -7.24
CA ASN A 73 17.26 4.86 -6.75
C ASN A 73 17.59 5.01 -5.25
N LYS A 74 16.85 5.82 -4.49
CA LYS A 74 17.36 6.32 -3.19
C LYS A 74 16.67 5.75 -1.96
N THR A 75 15.38 5.46 -1.99
CA THR A 75 14.67 5.01 -0.78
C THR A 75 13.44 4.19 -1.14
N ALA A 76 13.30 3.06 -0.46
CA ALA A 76 12.15 2.19 -0.57
C ALA A 76 11.34 2.27 0.73
N LEU A 77 10.05 2.60 0.64
CA LEU A 77 9.12 2.56 1.76
C LEU A 77 8.36 1.25 1.75
N CYS A 78 8.34 0.56 2.88
CA CYS A 78 7.55 -0.64 3.08
C CYS A 78 6.43 -0.41 4.09
N LEU A 79 5.25 -0.94 3.80
CA LEU A 79 4.11 -0.93 4.73
C LEU A 79 3.52 -2.33 4.78
N LYS A 80 3.60 -3.00 5.94
CA LYS A 80 2.88 -4.26 6.14
C LYS A 80 1.41 -4.00 6.40
N ARG A 81 0.61 -5.01 6.09
CA ARG A 81 -0.85 -5.01 6.21
C ARG A 81 -1.38 -4.54 7.57
N TYR A 82 -0.67 -4.83 8.65
CA TYR A 82 -1.07 -4.51 10.03
C TYR A 82 -0.21 -3.41 10.67
N ASP A 83 0.67 -2.78 9.89
CA ASP A 83 1.53 -1.73 10.41
C ASP A 83 0.79 -0.39 10.51
N ARG A 84 1.17 0.40 11.51
CA ARG A 84 0.63 1.74 11.76
C ARG A 84 1.38 2.85 11.07
N GLN A 85 2.58 2.54 10.59
CA GLN A 85 3.48 3.45 9.94
C GLN A 85 4.38 2.64 9.00
N PRO A 86 4.74 3.18 7.84
CA PRO A 86 5.76 2.55 7.03
C PRO A 86 7.12 2.50 7.72
N SER A 87 7.97 1.64 7.18
CA SER A 87 9.39 1.50 7.51
C SER A 87 10.22 1.73 6.25
N LEU A 88 11.55 1.84 6.41
CA LEU A 88 12.46 1.78 5.28
C LEU A 88 12.71 0.33 4.92
N PHE A 89 12.72 0.02 3.64
CA PHE A 89 13.25 -1.24 3.14
C PHE A 89 14.69 -0.99 2.70
N THR A 90 15.62 -1.68 3.35
CA THR A 90 17.07 -1.55 3.11
C THR A 90 17.65 -2.86 2.60
N GLY A 91 16.81 -3.75 2.10
CA GLY A 91 17.24 -5.07 1.64
C GLY A 91 18.13 -4.97 0.41
N GLU A 92 19.26 -5.66 0.46
CA GLU A 92 20.06 -5.99 -0.74
C GLU A 92 19.37 -7.07 -1.58
N ILE A 93 18.34 -7.73 -1.02
CA ILE A 93 17.52 -8.69 -1.74
C ILE A 93 16.64 -7.97 -2.77
N SER A 94 16.59 -8.51 -3.99
CA SER A 94 15.62 -8.06 -4.97
C SER A 94 14.20 -8.31 -4.45
N PRO A 95 13.27 -7.35 -4.60
CA PRO A 95 11.85 -7.59 -4.37
C PRO A 95 11.28 -8.76 -5.18
N ASP A 96 11.99 -9.25 -6.21
CA ASP A 96 11.64 -10.45 -6.99
C ASP A 96 11.72 -11.73 -6.16
N CYS A 97 12.58 -11.75 -5.15
CA CYS A 97 12.83 -12.93 -4.31
C CYS A 97 11.96 -12.97 -3.05
N ILE A 98 11.04 -12.01 -2.87
CA ILE A 98 10.20 -11.92 -1.69
C ILE A 98 8.84 -12.56 -1.98
N HIS A 99 8.55 -13.64 -1.27
CA HIS A 99 7.30 -14.39 -1.35
C HIS A 99 6.59 -14.48 0.00
N GLU A 100 7.30 -14.28 1.11
CA GLU A 100 6.77 -14.34 2.47
C GLU A 100 7.01 -13.06 3.28
N VAL A 101 6.24 -12.91 4.36
CA VAL A 101 6.36 -11.75 5.27
C VAL A 101 7.67 -11.77 6.05
N SER A 102 8.20 -12.94 6.39
CA SER A 102 9.46 -13.11 7.13
C SER A 102 10.66 -12.59 6.35
N GLU A 103 10.71 -12.93 5.05
CA GLU A 103 11.71 -12.42 4.10
C GLU A 103 11.61 -10.89 3.98
N PHE A 104 10.39 -10.35 3.96
CA PHE A 104 10.17 -8.91 3.92
C PHE A 104 10.64 -8.21 5.20
N GLU A 105 10.29 -8.76 6.36
CA GLU A 105 10.58 -8.20 7.69
C GLU A 105 12.07 -8.14 8.00
N GLY A 106 12.84 -9.14 7.57
CA GLY A 106 14.30 -9.17 7.77
C GLY A 106 15.06 -7.98 7.16
N HIS A 107 14.40 -7.23 6.27
CA HIS A 107 15.00 -6.10 5.55
C HIS A 107 14.32 -4.75 5.88
N MET A 108 13.47 -4.71 6.90
CA MET A 108 12.81 -3.49 7.34
C MET A 108 13.59 -2.77 8.44
N GLN A 109 13.78 -1.47 8.30
CA GLN A 109 14.40 -0.61 9.30
C GLN A 109 13.48 0.54 9.70
N ARG A 110 13.59 0.97 10.96
CA ARG A 110 12.89 2.16 11.43
C ARG A 110 13.44 3.38 10.69
N ILE A 111 12.54 4.30 10.34
CA ILE A 111 12.94 5.56 9.70
C ILE A 111 13.73 6.42 10.69
N PRO A 112 14.97 6.82 10.35
CA PRO A 112 15.74 7.76 11.15
C PRO A 112 15.02 9.10 11.29
N ARG A 113 15.15 9.77 12.44
CA ARG A 113 14.52 11.09 12.67
C ARG A 113 14.93 12.13 11.62
N SER A 114 16.19 12.09 11.19
CA SER A 114 16.73 12.97 10.14
C SER A 114 16.05 12.80 8.79
N SER A 115 15.51 11.61 8.50
CA SER A 115 14.85 11.29 7.24
C SER A 115 13.33 11.50 7.28
N LEU A 116 12.76 11.93 8.42
CA LEU A 116 11.30 12.08 8.58
C LEU A 116 10.68 13.02 7.52
N PRO A 117 11.23 14.21 7.20
CA PRO A 117 10.61 15.07 6.20
C PRO A 117 10.51 14.42 4.81
N LEU A 118 11.60 13.79 4.34
CA LEU A 118 11.63 13.06 3.06
C LEU A 118 10.65 11.88 3.10
N TYR A 119 10.63 11.13 4.20
CA TYR A 119 9.70 10.04 4.40
C TYR A 119 8.23 10.49 4.33
N HIS A 120 7.88 11.60 4.96
CA HIS A 120 6.53 12.14 4.94
C HIS A 120 6.09 12.49 3.52
N ALA A 121 6.99 13.08 2.72
CA ALA A 121 6.73 13.39 1.31
C ALA A 121 6.54 12.12 0.47
N GLU A 122 7.47 11.16 0.58
CA GLU A 122 7.37 9.87 -0.14
C GLU A 122 6.13 9.07 0.25
N PHE A 123 5.78 9.04 1.54
CA PHE A 123 4.58 8.34 1.99
C PHE A 123 3.30 9.05 1.54
N ALA A 124 3.30 10.38 1.45
CA ALA A 124 2.19 11.12 0.85
C ALA A 124 2.00 10.76 -0.63
N GLU A 125 3.08 10.52 -1.37
CA GLU A 125 3.00 10.06 -2.77
C GLU A 125 2.54 8.60 -2.90
N PHE A 126 2.97 7.71 -2.00
CA PHE A 126 2.37 6.38 -1.91
C PHE A 126 0.85 6.48 -1.69
N ILE A 127 0.38 7.39 -0.82
CA ILE A 127 -1.05 7.61 -0.62
C ILE A 127 -1.71 8.23 -1.86
N SER A 128 -1.04 9.13 -2.60
CA SER A 128 -1.52 9.62 -3.90
C SER A 128 -1.81 8.47 -4.85
N PHE A 129 -0.94 7.45 -4.86
CA PHE A 129 -1.16 6.23 -5.63
C PHE A 129 -2.41 5.47 -5.15
N MET A 130 -2.62 5.31 -3.84
CA MET A 130 -3.82 4.66 -3.28
C MET A 130 -5.11 5.37 -3.70
N VAL A 131 -5.10 6.71 -3.67
CA VAL A 131 -6.23 7.54 -4.13
C VAL A 131 -6.49 7.30 -5.62
N SER A 132 -5.44 7.29 -6.43
CA SER A 132 -5.54 7.10 -7.89
C SER A 132 -6.09 5.71 -8.24
N TYR A 133 -5.65 4.68 -7.51
CA TYR A 133 -6.15 3.32 -7.69
C TYR A 133 -7.63 3.20 -7.31
N GLU A 134 -8.06 3.76 -6.18
CA GLU A 134 -9.49 3.72 -5.80
C GLU A 134 -10.37 4.53 -6.77
N ALA A 135 -9.86 5.65 -7.29
CA ALA A 135 -10.56 6.41 -8.33
C ALA A 135 -10.71 5.61 -9.63
N PHE A 136 -9.67 4.86 -10.02
CA PHE A 136 -9.75 3.94 -11.15
C PHE A 136 -10.83 2.86 -10.92
N ILE A 137 -10.85 2.24 -9.74
CA ILE A 137 -11.85 1.21 -9.42
C ILE A 137 -13.26 1.79 -9.49
N ARG A 138 -13.47 2.99 -8.96
CA ARG A 138 -14.78 3.67 -9.04
C ARG A 138 -15.22 3.92 -10.49
N GLN A 139 -14.28 4.21 -11.39
CA GLN A 139 -14.57 4.47 -12.80
C GLN A 139 -14.82 3.19 -13.62
N HIS A 140 -14.12 2.09 -13.30
CA HIS A 140 -14.08 0.89 -14.15
C HIS A 140 -14.86 -0.31 -13.57
N ALA A 141 -15.18 -0.29 -12.27
CA ALA A 141 -15.96 -1.35 -11.65
C ALA A 141 -17.45 -0.98 -11.58
N PRO A 142 -18.37 -1.97 -11.63
CA PRO A 142 -19.79 -1.69 -11.52
C PRO A 142 -20.14 -1.00 -10.19
N ALA A 143 -21.14 -0.12 -10.20
CA ALA A 143 -21.56 0.63 -9.01
C ALA A 143 -21.73 -0.28 -7.77
N GLY A 144 -21.27 0.21 -6.61
CA GLY A 144 -21.29 -0.54 -5.35
C GLY A 144 -20.28 -1.70 -5.25
N TYR A 145 -19.37 -1.85 -6.21
CA TYR A 145 -18.38 -2.94 -6.21
C TYR A 145 -17.57 -3.02 -4.92
N ARG A 146 -17.02 -1.91 -4.41
CA ARG A 146 -16.27 -1.93 -3.14
C ARG A 146 -17.10 -2.42 -1.95
N ASN A 147 -18.37 -2.03 -1.85
CA ASN A 147 -19.26 -2.56 -0.82
C ASN A 147 -19.49 -4.08 -0.96
N ARG A 148 -19.53 -4.59 -2.21
CA ARG A 148 -19.57 -6.04 -2.45
C ARG A 148 -18.25 -6.71 -2.07
N CYS A 149 -17.08 -6.12 -2.36
CA CYS A 149 -15.79 -6.66 -1.94
C CYS A 149 -15.71 -6.84 -0.42
N LEU A 150 -16.33 -5.91 0.33
CA LEU A 150 -16.33 -5.93 1.79
C LEU A 150 -17.38 -6.89 2.39
N LYS A 151 -18.22 -7.55 1.58
CA LYS A 151 -19.07 -8.63 2.07
C LYS A 151 -18.18 -9.77 2.58
N GLY A 152 -18.37 -10.17 3.83
CA GLY A 152 -17.56 -11.21 4.49
C GLY A 152 -16.28 -10.68 5.15
N TRP A 153 -16.05 -9.36 5.15
CA TRP A 153 -14.98 -8.76 5.96
C TRP A 153 -15.32 -8.89 7.46
N PRO A 154 -14.47 -9.55 8.28
CA PRO A 154 -14.82 -9.92 9.65
C PRO A 154 -14.63 -8.79 10.68
N HIS A 155 -14.14 -7.62 10.27
CA HIS A 155 -13.85 -6.51 11.17
C HIS A 155 -14.75 -5.31 10.90
N LYS A 156 -14.75 -4.33 11.81
CA LYS A 156 -15.36 -3.03 11.53
C LYS A 156 -14.59 -2.37 10.37
N CYS A 157 -15.23 -2.22 9.22
CA CYS A 157 -14.70 -1.53 8.05
C CYS A 157 -15.32 -0.15 7.86
N MET A 158 -14.62 0.66 7.09
CA MET A 158 -15.19 1.82 6.43
C MET A 158 -16.03 1.36 5.24
N GLU A 159 -17.09 2.11 4.91
CA GLU A 159 -17.83 1.87 3.67
C GLU A 159 -16.91 2.00 2.45
N GLY A 160 -17.12 1.12 1.47
CA GLY A 160 -16.26 1.05 0.28
C GLY A 160 -16.23 2.36 -0.52
N SER A 161 -17.37 3.06 -0.60
CA SER A 161 -17.49 4.37 -1.25
C SER A 161 -16.66 5.47 -0.60
N ARG A 162 -16.26 5.30 0.66
CA ARG A 162 -15.52 6.30 1.44
C ARG A 162 -14.00 6.08 1.43
N MET A 163 -13.52 4.95 0.93
CA MET A 163 -12.10 4.59 0.97
C MET A 163 -11.22 5.62 0.22
N GLU A 164 -11.62 6.03 -0.98
CA GLU A 164 -10.94 7.05 -1.79
C GLU A 164 -10.79 8.38 -1.02
N ALA A 165 -11.88 8.85 -0.40
CA ALA A 165 -11.88 10.07 0.39
C ALA A 165 -11.00 9.95 1.64
N ALA A 166 -11.04 8.81 2.33
CA ALA A 166 -10.22 8.59 3.52
C ALA A 166 -8.71 8.57 3.22
N TRP A 167 -8.31 8.05 2.05
CA TRP A 167 -6.93 8.16 1.60
C TRP A 167 -6.54 9.62 1.32
N ARG A 168 -7.43 10.41 0.68
CA ARG A 168 -7.19 11.84 0.47
C ARG A 168 -7.01 12.62 1.78
N ASP A 169 -7.88 12.37 2.75
CA ASP A 169 -7.80 13.02 4.06
C ASP A 169 -6.49 12.70 4.77
N LEU A 170 -6.05 11.43 4.69
CA LEU A 170 -4.78 11.01 5.26
C LEU A 170 -3.59 11.70 4.59
N ARG A 171 -3.61 11.81 3.25
CA ARG A 171 -2.58 12.55 2.50
C ARG A 171 -2.52 14.01 2.93
N ALA A 172 -3.67 14.69 2.98
CA ALA A 172 -3.75 16.09 3.39
C ALA A 172 -3.21 16.30 4.81
N HIS A 173 -3.48 15.37 5.73
CA HIS A 173 -2.93 15.43 7.08
C HIS A 173 -1.40 15.30 7.11
N LEU A 174 -0.83 14.42 6.28
CA LEU A 174 0.63 14.24 6.19
C LEU A 174 1.34 15.44 5.56
N THR A 175 0.71 16.13 4.60
CA THR A 175 1.28 17.30 3.94
C THR A 175 1.09 18.60 4.73
N ASN A 176 0.00 18.72 5.49
CA ASN A 176 -0.31 19.90 6.31
C ASN A 176 0.35 19.86 7.69
N GLY A 177 0.82 18.68 8.13
CA GLY A 177 1.65 18.55 9.31
C GLY A 177 3.01 19.20 9.07
N LYS A 178 3.15 20.49 9.41
CA LYS A 178 4.45 21.18 9.43
C LYS A 178 5.48 20.30 10.17
N PRO A 179 6.73 20.18 9.68
CA PRO A 179 7.80 19.65 10.51
C PRO A 179 7.87 20.53 11.76
N GLY A 180 7.70 19.92 12.94
CA GLY A 180 7.99 20.60 14.19
C GLY A 180 9.43 21.16 14.13
N PRO A 181 9.72 22.29 14.80
CA PRO A 181 11.04 22.88 14.73
C PRO A 181 12.09 21.82 15.05
N ALA A 182 13.08 21.68 14.17
CA ALA A 182 14.26 20.89 14.43
C ALA A 182 14.80 21.37 15.79
N ALA A 183 14.86 20.47 16.77
CA ALA A 183 15.50 20.77 18.04
C ALA A 183 16.96 21.11 17.72
N ALA A 184 17.32 22.37 18.03
CA ALA A 184 18.68 22.88 17.99
C ALA A 184 19.58 22.15 19.00
#